data_AF-A0A1C6FXW7-F1
#
_entry.id   AF-A0A1C6FXW7-F1
#
_cell.length_a   1.000
_cell.length_b   1.000
_cell.length_c   1.000
_cell.angle_alpha   90.00
_cell.angle_beta   90.00
_cell.angle_gamma   90.00
#
_symmetry.space_group_name_H-M   'P 1'
#
loop_
_entity.id
_entity.type
_entity.pdbx_description
1 polymer ?
#
loop_
_entity_poly.entity_id
_entity_poly.type
_entity_poly.pdbx_seq_one_letter_code
_entity_poly.pdbx_strand_id
1 'polypeptide(L)'
;MNQYEYLKELRLYLSPLGRTEEDRVIEYYAELIGDKVELGIPEEEVLSQLGTPRELADKILAETQEYGEEPKHIKEPEKLSVGRIVGFSILIPFVITALAILYSVAVSFVAASVGMQLGGVLTIIGSFIVMFTSIGAGICQLGVAIFVSALGLFAAYGSWKFILLCIKITQKIFKAYVRTYTKEA
;
A
#
# COMPACT_ATOMS: atom_id res chain seq x y z
N MET A 1 -48.50 15.20 16.29
CA MET A 1 -47.27 15.53 17.04
C MET A 1 -46.25 15.95 16.01
N ASN A 2 -45.61 17.10 16.21
CA ASN A 2 -44.59 17.60 15.28
C ASN A 2 -43.20 17.01 15.60
N GLN A 3 -42.25 17.07 14.68
CA GLN A 3 -40.88 16.58 14.82
C GLN A 3 -40.20 17.11 16.10
N TYR A 4 -40.41 18.40 16.38
CA TYR A 4 -39.89 19.02 17.59
C TYR A 4 -40.45 18.39 18.89
N GLU A 5 -41.75 18.07 18.91
CA GLU A 5 -42.39 17.41 20.04
C GLU A 5 -41.92 15.95 20.17
N TYR A 6 -41.79 15.26 19.03
CA TYR A 6 -41.30 13.88 18.96
C TYR A 6 -39.90 13.74 19.55
N LEU A 7 -38.96 14.56 19.09
CA LEU A 7 -37.57 14.52 19.54
C LEU A 7 -37.43 14.96 21.01
N LYS A 8 -38.27 15.91 21.45
CA LYS A 8 -38.31 16.35 22.85
C LYS A 8 -38.76 15.22 23.77
N GLU A 9 -39.77 14.44 23.37
CA GLU A 9 -40.21 13.27 24.13
C GLU A 9 -39.20 12.13 24.09
N LEU A 10 -38.61 11.85 22.91
CA LEU A 10 -37.55 10.86 22.74
C LEU A 10 -36.38 11.13 23.69
N ARG A 11 -35.99 12.40 23.81
CA ARG A 11 -34.92 12.85 24.71
C ARG A 11 -35.18 12.50 26.18
N LEU A 12 -36.41 12.62 26.64
CA LEU A 12 -36.77 12.28 28.02
C LEU A 12 -36.55 10.79 28.30
N TYR A 13 -36.87 9.92 27.34
CA TYR A 13 -36.70 8.47 27.47
C TYR A 13 -35.23 8.02 27.29
N LEU A 14 -34.38 8.82 26.61
CA LEU A 14 -32.96 8.55 26.42
C LEU A 14 -32.05 9.04 27.56
N SER A 15 -32.61 9.65 28.60
CA SER A 15 -31.87 10.10 29.81
C SER A 15 -30.87 9.08 30.39
N PRO A 16 -31.08 7.74 30.31
CA PRO A 16 -30.11 6.76 30.82
C PRO A 16 -28.77 6.65 30.05
N LEU A 17 -28.67 7.09 28.79
CA LEU A 17 -27.45 6.98 27.96
C LEU A 17 -26.37 8.04 28.33
N GLY A 18 -26.74 9.04 29.13
CA GLY A 18 -25.88 10.17 29.44
C GLY A 18 -25.87 11.24 28.33
N ARG A 19 -25.59 12.49 28.72
CA ARG A 19 -25.84 13.69 27.90
C ARG A 19 -25.19 13.67 26.51
N THR A 20 -23.98 13.11 26.40
CA THR A 20 -23.23 13.11 25.13
C THR A 20 -23.78 12.11 24.11
N GLU A 21 -24.29 10.96 24.57
CA GLU A 21 -24.90 9.96 23.67
C GLU A 21 -26.34 10.35 23.34
N GLU A 22 -27.07 10.89 24.30
CA GLU A 22 -28.39 11.50 24.11
C GLU A 22 -28.37 12.55 22.99
N ASP A 23 -27.43 13.51 23.04
CA ASP A 23 -27.32 14.56 22.02
C ASP A 23 -27.05 13.99 20.63
N ARG A 24 -26.17 12.99 20.52
CA ARG A 24 -25.84 12.33 19.23
C ARG A 24 -27.03 11.59 18.65
N VAL A 25 -27.79 10.87 19.47
CA VAL A 25 -28.97 10.14 19.03
C VAL A 25 -30.04 11.11 18.56
N ILE A 26 -30.29 12.19 19.29
CA ILE A 26 -31.27 13.21 18.90
C ILE A 26 -30.87 13.90 17.59
N GLU A 27 -29.59 14.25 17.42
CA GLU A 27 -29.06 14.85 16.19
C GLU A 27 -29.24 13.92 14.99
N TYR A 28 -28.89 12.63 15.14
CA TYR A 28 -29.04 11.62 14.10
C TYR A 28 -30.50 11.48 13.62
N TYR A 29 -31.45 11.36 14.56
CA TYR A 29 -32.85 11.23 14.20
C TYR A 29 -33.44 12.54 13.67
N ALA A 30 -32.93 13.71 14.09
CA ALA A 30 -33.33 14.98 13.54
C ALA A 30 -32.91 15.12 12.06
N GLU A 31 -31.68 14.74 11.72
CA GLU A 31 -31.19 14.69 10.33
C GLU A 31 -31.99 13.67 9.50
N LEU A 32 -32.19 12.45 10.02
CA LEU A 32 -32.91 11.40 9.31
C LEU A 32 -34.37 11.80 8.97
N ILE A 33 -35.05 12.48 9.90
CA ILE A 33 -36.41 12.99 9.66
C ILE A 33 -36.36 14.12 8.62
N GLY A 34 -35.39 15.03 8.74
CA GLY A 34 -35.18 16.12 7.78
C GLY A 34 -34.97 15.63 6.35
N ASP A 35 -34.07 14.66 6.15
CA ASP A 35 -33.77 14.06 4.85
C ASP A 35 -35.02 13.43 4.20
N LYS A 36 -35.83 12.72 4.99
CA LYS A 36 -37.05 12.07 4.49
C LYS A 36 -38.13 13.09 4.11
N VAL A 37 -38.25 14.19 4.87
CA VAL A 37 -39.17 15.28 4.54
C VAL A 37 -38.71 16.03 3.29
N GLU A 38 -37.39 16.23 3.11
CA GLU A 38 -36.81 16.84 1.90
C GLU A 38 -37.05 15.97 0.64
N LEU A 39 -37.10 14.65 0.80
CA LEU A 39 -37.47 13.70 -0.24
C LEU A 39 -38.99 13.69 -0.58
N GLY A 40 -39.77 14.56 0.07
CA GLY A 40 -41.21 14.74 -0.20
C GLY A 40 -42.11 13.78 0.56
N ILE A 41 -41.60 13.07 1.57
CA ILE A 41 -42.42 12.22 2.45
C ILE A 41 -43.05 13.13 3.52
N PRO A 42 -44.37 13.08 3.75
CA PRO A 42 -44.99 13.89 4.78
C PRO A 42 -44.45 13.51 6.16
N GLU A 43 -44.17 14.52 6.98
CA GLU A 43 -43.56 14.38 8.32
C GLU A 43 -44.31 13.37 9.19
N GLU A 44 -45.65 13.37 9.15
CA GLU A 44 -46.50 12.44 9.90
C GLU A 44 -46.24 10.97 9.52
N GLU A 45 -45.96 10.70 8.25
CA GLU A 45 -45.66 9.36 7.75
C GLU A 45 -44.25 8.92 8.17
N VAL A 46 -43.29 9.85 8.19
CA VAL A 46 -41.94 9.61 8.71
C VAL A 46 -41.97 9.26 10.19
N LEU A 47 -42.72 10.02 11.00
CA LEU A 47 -42.85 9.77 12.43
C LEU A 47 -43.61 8.45 12.71
N SER A 48 -44.60 8.13 11.90
CA SER A 48 -45.32 6.85 11.98
C SER A 48 -44.41 5.65 11.71
N GLN A 49 -43.49 5.76 10.74
CA GLN A 49 -42.49 4.72 10.46
C GLN A 49 -41.51 4.49 11.60
N LEU A 50 -41.18 5.54 12.37
CA LEU A 50 -40.29 5.45 13.52
C LEU A 50 -40.96 4.84 14.76
N GLY A 51 -42.31 4.81 14.79
CA GLY A 51 -43.09 4.34 15.93
C GLY A 51 -43.19 5.40 17.03
N THR A 52 -43.63 5.02 18.24
CA THR A 52 -43.73 5.98 19.35
C THR A 52 -42.35 6.35 19.91
N PRO A 53 -42.15 7.57 20.45
CA PRO A 53 -40.86 7.98 21.02
C PRO A 53 -40.32 7.03 22.10
N ARG A 54 -41.24 6.38 22.84
CA ARG A 54 -40.91 5.40 23.87
C ARG A 54 -40.41 4.08 23.27
N GLU A 55 -41.08 3.55 22.25
CA GLU A 55 -40.65 2.32 21.56
C GLU A 55 -39.30 2.50 20.87
N LEU A 56 -39.05 3.68 20.30
CA LEU A 56 -37.77 4.01 19.69
C LEU A 56 -36.66 4.10 20.74
N ALA A 57 -36.90 4.76 21.87
CA ALA A 57 -35.95 4.82 22.98
C ALA A 57 -35.62 3.43 23.55
N ASP A 58 -36.63 2.58 23.74
CA ASP A 58 -36.44 1.21 24.25
C ASP A 58 -35.59 0.36 23.29
N LYS A 59 -35.76 0.52 21.97
CA LYS A 59 -34.89 -0.15 20.97
C LYS A 59 -33.44 0.34 21.05
N ILE A 60 -33.23 1.66 21.12
CA ILE A 60 -31.89 2.26 21.20
C ILE A 60 -31.18 1.83 22.49
N LEU A 61 -31.91 1.81 23.62
CA LEU A 61 -31.41 1.35 24.91
C LEU A 61 -31.07 -0.15 24.88
N ALA A 62 -31.90 -0.98 24.27
CA ALA A 62 -31.67 -2.41 24.15
C ALA A 62 -30.43 -2.72 23.27
N GLU A 63 -30.27 -2.04 22.13
CA GLU A 63 -29.08 -2.16 21.27
C GLU A 63 -27.81 -1.70 22.00
N THR A 64 -27.92 -0.70 22.87
CA THR A 64 -26.79 -0.20 23.68
C THR A 64 -26.44 -1.14 24.83
N GLN A 65 -27.42 -1.82 25.44
CA GLN A 65 -27.19 -2.80 26.50
C GLN A 65 -26.68 -4.16 26.00
N GLU A 66 -27.02 -4.56 24.77
CA GLU A 66 -26.51 -5.80 24.16
C GLU A 66 -24.99 -5.72 23.86
N TYR A 67 -24.43 -4.50 23.82
CA TYR A 67 -22.99 -4.21 23.77
C TYR A 67 -22.33 -4.03 25.16
N GLY A 68 -22.98 -4.48 26.23
CA GLY A 68 -22.48 -4.45 27.61
C GLY A 68 -21.50 -5.56 27.99
N GLU A 69 -21.05 -6.41 27.06
CA GLU A 69 -19.85 -7.23 27.26
C GLU A 69 -18.62 -6.39 26.90
N GLU A 70 -17.71 -6.28 27.87
CA GLU A 70 -16.42 -5.56 27.82
C GLU A 70 -15.90 -5.28 26.40
N PRO A 71 -15.48 -4.03 26.08
CA PRO A 71 -14.80 -3.80 24.82
C PRO A 71 -13.53 -4.63 24.81
N LYS A 72 -13.58 -5.78 24.13
CA LYS A 72 -12.41 -6.57 23.71
C LYS A 72 -11.53 -5.61 22.96
N HIS A 73 -10.54 -5.03 23.64
CA HIS A 73 -9.46 -4.19 23.11
C HIS A 73 -9.69 -3.82 21.64
N ILE A 74 -10.65 -2.93 21.40
CA ILE A 74 -10.76 -2.30 20.09
C ILE A 74 -9.55 -1.41 20.10
N LYS A 75 -8.47 -1.87 19.44
CA LYS A 75 -7.32 -1.02 19.19
C LYS A 75 -7.91 0.22 18.55
N GLU A 76 -7.82 1.36 19.23
CA GLU A 76 -8.09 2.65 18.60
C GLU A 76 -7.43 2.59 17.21
N PRO A 77 -8.15 2.93 16.12
CA PRO A 77 -7.48 3.11 14.85
C PRO A 77 -6.40 4.13 15.14
N GLU A 78 -5.14 3.67 15.14
CA GLU A 78 -3.96 4.46 15.45
C GLU A 78 -4.11 5.69 14.55
N LYS A 79 -4.46 6.86 15.10
CA LYS A 79 -4.69 8.05 14.30
C LYS A 79 -3.41 8.24 13.53
N LEU A 80 -3.42 7.88 12.25
CA LEU A 80 -2.25 7.93 11.40
C LEU A 80 -1.86 9.38 11.39
N SER A 81 -0.81 9.70 12.17
CA SER A 81 -0.32 11.05 12.29
C SER A 81 -0.21 11.60 10.88
N VAL A 82 -0.88 12.73 10.61
CA VAL A 82 -0.87 13.36 9.29
C VAL A 82 0.58 13.57 8.82
N GLY A 83 1.52 13.75 9.75
CA GLY A 83 2.96 13.78 9.47
C GLY A 83 3.56 12.46 8.96
N ARG A 84 3.03 11.31 9.35
CA ARG A 84 3.40 9.98 8.84
C ARG A 84 2.86 9.77 7.42
N ILE A 85 1.64 10.21 7.12
CA ILE A 85 1.06 10.14 5.75
C ILE A 85 1.82 11.07 4.80
N VAL A 86 2.09 12.31 5.21
CA VAL A 86 2.85 13.30 4.42
C VAL A 86 4.31 12.89 4.25
N GLY A 87 4.94 12.40 5.32
CA GLY A 87 6.30 11.86 5.27
C GLY A 87 6.42 10.66 4.32
N PHE A 88 5.39 9.80 4.24
CA PHE A 88 5.38 8.65 3.36
C PHE A 88 5.16 9.02 1.88
N SER A 89 4.34 10.02 1.59
CA SER A 89 4.14 10.54 0.24
C SER A 89 5.44 11.08 -0.38
N ILE A 90 6.31 11.66 0.46
CA ILE A 90 7.66 12.08 0.07
C ILE A 90 8.62 10.89 -0.08
N LEU A 91 8.49 9.82 0.72
CA LEU A 91 9.39 8.67 0.66
C LEU A 91 9.18 7.80 -0.59
N ILE A 92 7.96 7.70 -1.11
CA ILE A 92 7.65 6.90 -2.31
C ILE A 92 8.52 7.28 -3.52
N PRO A 93 8.61 8.55 -3.96
CA PRO A 93 9.46 8.90 -5.10
C PRO A 93 10.94 8.60 -4.83
N PHE A 94 11.45 8.80 -3.60
CA PHE A 94 12.82 8.45 -3.25
C PHE A 94 13.09 6.94 -3.36
N VAL A 95 12.14 6.09 -2.92
CA VAL A 95 12.26 4.64 -3.06
C VAL A 95 12.25 4.22 -4.53
N ILE A 96 11.38 4.81 -5.35
CA ILE A 96 11.33 4.55 -6.80
C ILE A 96 12.64 4.95 -7.47
N THR A 97 13.17 6.14 -7.16
CA THR A 97 14.46 6.61 -7.69
C THR A 97 15.60 5.69 -7.26
N ALA A 98 15.65 5.27 -5.99
CA ALA A 98 16.66 4.35 -5.50
C ALA A 98 16.59 2.98 -6.21
N LEU A 99 15.38 2.45 -6.43
CA LEU A 99 15.19 1.22 -7.21
C LEU A 99 15.61 1.41 -8.67
N ALA A 100 15.27 2.54 -9.30
CA ALA A 100 15.66 2.84 -10.68
C ALA A 100 17.20 2.86 -10.83
N ILE A 101 17.91 3.52 -9.90
CA ILE A 101 19.37 3.52 -9.86
C ILE A 101 19.90 2.10 -9.69
N LEU A 102 19.38 1.34 -8.72
CA LEU A 102 19.78 -0.03 -8.46
C LEU A 102 19.64 -0.94 -9.71
N TYR A 103 18.51 -0.86 -10.40
CA TYR A 103 18.27 -1.62 -11.62
C TYR A 103 19.10 -1.12 -12.80
N SER A 104 19.37 0.19 -12.91
CA SER A 104 20.25 0.72 -13.95
C SER A 104 21.66 0.14 -13.85
N VAL A 105 22.21 0.06 -12.63
CA VAL A 105 23.51 -0.55 -12.38
C VAL A 105 23.49 -2.04 -12.72
N ALA A 106 22.43 -2.76 -12.35
CA ALA A 106 22.28 -4.17 -12.68
C ALA A 106 22.28 -4.41 -14.20
N VAL A 107 21.56 -3.59 -14.96
CA VAL A 107 21.52 -3.66 -16.43
C VAL A 107 22.89 -3.34 -17.04
N SER A 108 23.60 -2.34 -16.53
CA SER A 108 24.96 -2.01 -17.01
C SER A 108 25.93 -3.19 -16.82
N PHE A 109 25.86 -3.88 -15.68
CA PHE A 109 26.68 -5.07 -15.42
C PHE A 109 26.37 -6.23 -16.36
N VAL A 110 25.08 -6.46 -16.66
CA VAL A 110 24.68 -7.46 -17.68
C VAL A 110 25.20 -7.06 -19.05
N ALA A 111 24.98 -5.82 -19.47
CA ALA A 111 25.42 -5.33 -20.78
C ALA A 111 26.94 -5.43 -20.95
N ALA A 112 27.71 -5.06 -19.93
CA ALA A 112 29.17 -5.21 -19.92
C ALA A 112 29.58 -6.68 -20.06
N SER A 113 28.94 -7.59 -19.32
CA SER A 113 29.25 -9.02 -19.39
C SER A 113 28.98 -9.62 -20.78
N VAL A 114 27.85 -9.24 -21.41
CA VAL A 114 27.50 -9.67 -22.76
C VAL A 114 28.47 -9.08 -23.78
N GLY A 115 28.84 -7.81 -23.63
CA GLY A 115 29.82 -7.14 -24.48
C GLY A 115 31.19 -7.82 -24.44
N MET A 116 31.66 -8.21 -23.25
CA MET A 116 32.92 -8.95 -23.08
C MET A 116 32.87 -10.33 -23.76
N GLN A 117 31.74 -11.02 -23.70
CA GLN A 117 31.60 -12.33 -24.36
C GLN A 117 31.55 -12.20 -25.88
N LEU A 118 30.72 -11.30 -26.41
CA LEU A 118 30.63 -11.08 -27.86
C LEU A 118 31.95 -10.56 -28.43
N GLY A 119 32.58 -9.60 -27.75
CA GLY A 119 33.89 -9.08 -28.10
C GLY A 119 34.98 -10.16 -28.02
N GLY A 120 34.95 -11.01 -26.98
CA GLY A 120 35.85 -12.14 -26.83
C GLY A 120 35.72 -13.16 -27.97
N VAL A 121 34.49 -13.54 -28.35
CA VAL A 121 34.25 -14.46 -29.47
C VAL A 121 34.68 -13.84 -30.80
N LEU A 122 34.36 -12.57 -31.05
CA LEU A 122 34.82 -11.88 -32.27
C LEU A 122 36.35 -11.82 -32.34
N THR A 123 37.00 -11.54 -31.22
CA THR A 123 38.47 -11.46 -31.17
C THR A 123 39.13 -12.82 -31.32
N ILE A 124 38.50 -13.91 -30.88
CA ILE A 124 38.95 -15.28 -31.20
C ILE A 124 38.98 -15.49 -32.72
N ILE A 125 37.87 -15.17 -33.42
CA ILE A 125 37.79 -15.30 -34.88
C ILE A 125 38.83 -14.40 -35.56
N GLY A 126 38.93 -13.14 -35.13
CA GLY A 126 39.91 -12.20 -35.67
C GLY A 126 41.36 -12.62 -35.44
N SER A 127 41.65 -13.37 -34.38
CA SER A 127 43.01 -13.85 -34.10
C SER A 127 43.50 -14.86 -35.14
N PHE A 128 42.61 -15.69 -35.69
CA PHE A 128 42.94 -16.58 -36.80
C PHE A 128 43.30 -15.81 -38.07
N ILE A 129 42.69 -14.65 -38.30
CA ILE A 129 43.02 -13.78 -39.43
C ILE A 129 44.41 -13.16 -39.23
N VAL A 130 44.72 -12.69 -38.02
CA VAL A 130 46.02 -12.07 -37.69
C VAL A 130 47.19 -13.05 -37.80
N MET A 131 46.96 -14.36 -37.58
CA MET A 131 47.99 -15.40 -37.76
C MET A 131 48.56 -15.45 -39.19
N PHE A 132 47.80 -15.04 -40.22
CA PHE A 132 48.31 -14.96 -41.59
C PHE A 132 49.34 -13.84 -41.79
N THR A 133 49.32 -12.81 -40.93
CA THR A 133 50.29 -11.70 -40.97
C THR A 133 51.44 -11.94 -40.00
N SER A 134 51.13 -12.35 -38.76
CA SER A 134 52.12 -12.65 -37.73
C SER A 134 51.57 -13.71 -36.79
N ILE A 135 52.17 -14.89 -36.83
CA ILE A 135 51.81 -16.03 -35.97
C ILE A 135 51.91 -15.64 -34.49
N GLY A 136 52.97 -14.94 -34.09
CA GLY A 136 53.18 -14.51 -32.70
C GLY A 136 52.07 -13.57 -32.21
N ALA A 137 51.71 -12.56 -33.01
CA ALA A 137 50.63 -11.63 -32.66
C ALA A 137 49.27 -12.35 -32.57
N GLY A 138 48.99 -13.27 -33.50
CA GLY A 138 47.75 -14.06 -33.49
C GLY A 138 47.62 -14.96 -32.26
N ILE A 139 48.69 -15.61 -31.82
CA ILE A 139 48.69 -16.44 -30.60
C ILE A 139 48.46 -15.58 -29.34
N CYS A 140 49.16 -14.45 -29.22
CA CYS A 140 48.96 -13.53 -28.09
C CYS A 140 47.52 -13.00 -28.04
N GLN A 141 46.97 -12.61 -29.19
CA GLN A 141 45.59 -12.12 -29.29
C GLN A 141 44.57 -13.21 -28.93
N LEU A 142 44.79 -14.46 -29.35
CA LEU A 142 43.97 -15.61 -28.95
C LEU A 142 43.95 -15.80 -27.43
N GLY A 143 45.12 -15.71 -26.79
CA GLY A 143 45.23 -15.82 -25.34
C GLY A 143 44.42 -14.74 -24.61
N VAL A 144 44.53 -13.49 -25.05
CA VAL A 144 43.73 -12.37 -24.51
C VAL A 144 42.24 -12.59 -24.74
N ALA A 145 41.85 -13.05 -25.93
CA ALA A 145 40.45 -13.25 -26.28
C ALA A 145 39.78 -14.35 -25.43
N ILE A 146 40.48 -15.46 -25.18
CA ILE A 146 40.01 -16.54 -24.30
C ILE A 146 39.91 -16.03 -22.85
N PHE A 147 40.90 -15.28 -22.39
CA PHE A 147 40.90 -14.71 -21.03
C PHE A 147 39.74 -13.73 -20.82
N VAL A 148 39.51 -12.81 -21.75
CA VAL A 148 38.39 -11.85 -21.69
C VAL A 148 37.05 -12.56 -21.78
N SER A 149 36.93 -13.60 -22.62
CA SER A 149 35.72 -14.43 -22.71
C SER A 149 35.42 -15.14 -21.38
N ALA A 150 36.44 -15.71 -20.74
CA ALA A 150 36.31 -16.36 -19.43
C ALA A 150 35.91 -15.36 -18.32
N LEU A 151 36.51 -14.17 -18.31
CA LEU A 151 36.11 -13.09 -17.42
C LEU A 151 34.66 -12.65 -17.67
N GLY A 152 34.23 -12.58 -18.94
CA GLY A 152 32.86 -12.27 -19.31
C GLY A 152 31.84 -13.28 -18.78
N LEU A 153 32.17 -14.58 -18.76
CA LEU A 153 31.33 -15.62 -18.15
C LEU A 153 31.26 -15.48 -16.62
N PHE A 154 32.39 -15.22 -15.98
CA PHE A 154 32.42 -14.97 -14.54
C PHE A 154 31.61 -13.72 -14.17
N ALA A 155 31.74 -12.65 -14.95
CA ALA A 155 30.95 -11.44 -14.81
C ALA A 155 29.44 -11.71 -15.01
N ALA A 156 29.05 -12.53 -16.00
CA ALA A 156 27.65 -12.90 -16.20
C ALA A 156 27.07 -13.68 -15.00
N TYR A 157 27.83 -14.59 -14.41
CA TYR A 157 27.42 -15.27 -13.18
C TYR A 157 27.26 -14.27 -12.01
N GLY A 158 28.20 -13.34 -11.86
CA GLY A 158 28.12 -12.26 -10.89
C GLY A 158 26.87 -11.40 -11.08
N SER A 159 26.60 -10.98 -12.32
CA SER A 159 25.41 -10.22 -12.71
C SER A 159 24.12 -10.96 -12.39
N TRP A 160 24.05 -12.27 -12.66
CA TRP A 160 22.89 -13.10 -12.33
C TRP A 160 22.62 -13.11 -10.82
N LYS A 161 23.65 -13.32 -10.00
CA LYS A 161 23.53 -13.28 -8.53
C LYS A 161 23.14 -11.89 -8.03
N PHE A 162 23.68 -10.83 -8.65
CA PHE A 162 23.34 -9.45 -8.32
C PHE A 162 21.88 -9.13 -8.60
N ILE A 163 21.34 -9.56 -9.76
CA ILE A 163 19.91 -9.40 -10.08
C ILE A 163 19.03 -10.11 -9.05
N LEU A 164 19.38 -11.35 -8.66
CA LEU A 164 18.65 -12.06 -7.62
C LEU A 164 18.68 -11.34 -6.28
N LEU A 165 19.81 -10.70 -5.93
CA LEU A 165 19.93 -9.87 -4.74
C LEU A 165 19.02 -8.63 -4.83
N CYS A 166 19.01 -7.94 -5.98
CA CYS A 166 18.12 -6.80 -6.22
C CYS A 166 16.64 -7.20 -6.04
N ILE A 167 16.22 -8.34 -6.61
CA ILE A 167 14.85 -8.86 -6.45
C ILE A 167 14.53 -9.11 -4.97
N LYS A 168 15.45 -9.74 -4.21
CA LYS A 168 15.27 -9.98 -2.77
C LYS A 168 15.12 -8.67 -1.98
N ILE A 169 15.92 -7.65 -2.30
CA ILE A 169 15.83 -6.33 -1.67
C ILE A 169 14.47 -5.70 -1.98
N THR A 170 14.05 -5.69 -3.24
CA THR A 170 12.73 -5.17 -3.66
C THR A 170 11.58 -5.90 -2.94
N GLN A 171 11.63 -7.23 -2.85
CA GLN A 171 10.64 -8.01 -2.10
C GLN A 171 10.61 -7.67 -0.61
N LYS A 172 11.78 -7.43 0.01
CA LYS A 172 11.88 -7.06 1.42
C LYS A 172 11.27 -5.67 1.66
N ILE A 173 11.55 -4.71 0.78
CA ILE A 173 10.96 -3.36 0.82
C ILE A 173 9.44 -3.46 0.64
N PHE A 174 8.97 -4.20 -0.37
CA PHE A 174 7.54 -4.38 -0.63
C PHE A 174 6.81 -5.05 0.55
N LYS A 175 7.37 -6.12 1.14
CA LYS A 175 6.80 -6.75 2.34
C LYS A 175 6.75 -5.78 3.53
N ALA A 176 7.79 -4.96 3.72
CA ALA A 176 7.79 -3.94 4.77
C ALA A 176 6.72 -2.86 4.53
N TYR A 177 6.58 -2.44 3.26
CA TYR A 177 5.53 -1.52 2.83
C TYR A 177 4.15 -2.10 3.12
N VAL A 178 3.81 -3.27 2.58
CA VAL A 178 2.50 -3.94 2.79
C VAL A 178 2.20 -4.16 4.27
N ARG A 179 3.17 -4.60 5.08
CA ARG A 179 3.00 -4.81 6.53
C ARG A 179 2.65 -3.53 7.28
N THR A 180 3.06 -2.38 6.77
CA THR A 180 2.70 -1.07 7.35
C THR A 180 1.24 -0.77 7.05
N TYR A 181 0.79 -0.95 5.80
CA TYR A 181 -0.62 -0.73 5.41
C TYR A 181 -1.61 -1.75 5.98
N THR A 182 -1.25 -3.03 6.11
CA THR A 182 -2.17 -4.06 6.65
C THR A 182 -2.28 -4.06 8.18
N LYS A 183 -1.44 -3.30 8.88
CA LYS A 183 -1.64 -3.04 10.31
C LYS A 183 -2.56 -1.83 10.57
N GLU A 184 -2.89 -1.09 9.51
CA GLU A 184 -3.71 0.12 9.56
C GLU A 184 -5.17 -0.13 9.12
N ALA A 185 -5.51 -1.38 8.74
CA ALA A 185 -6.86 -1.85 8.42
C ALA A 185 -7.30 -2.93 9.43
#